data_AF-A0A0F9R3K6-F1
#
_entry.id   AF-A0A0F9R3K6-F1
#
_cell.length_a   1.000
_cell.length_b   1.000
_cell.length_c   1.000
_cell.angle_alpha   90.00
_cell.angle_beta   90.00
_cell.angle_gamma   90.00
#
_symmetry.space_group_name_H-M   'P 1'
#
loop_
_entity.id
_entity.type
_entity.pdbx_description
1 polymer ?
#
loop_
_entity_poly.entity_id
_entity_poly.type
_entity_poly.pdbx_seq_one_letter_code
_entity_poly.pdbx_strand_id
1 'polypeptide(L)'
;MNASVITEAFLIELGLSTPGCINWGYCYYWAYVAHKLFGGGLFTDDEHGHAFVKIDGLYYDSETPDGVESWQKLPMLLNRKVFDDDAELQDLDDFADYWREEGANGWRKGKLSRLLEATKENL
;
A
#
# COMPACT_ATOMS: atom_id res chain seq x y z
N MET A 1 -3.43 -11.34 -8.01
CA MET A 1 -3.98 -9.97 -8.16
C MET A 1 -3.26 -9.26 -9.30
N ASN A 2 -3.92 -8.37 -10.07
CA ASN A 2 -3.23 -7.44 -10.97
C ASN A 2 -2.97 -6.11 -10.26
N ALA A 3 -1.92 -6.03 -9.45
CA ALA A 3 -1.64 -4.84 -8.64
C ALA A 3 -1.14 -3.66 -9.48
N SER A 4 -0.69 -3.89 -10.73
CA SER A 4 -0.18 -2.81 -11.59
C SER A 4 -1.25 -1.76 -11.88
N VAL A 5 -2.52 -2.17 -11.99
CA VAL A 5 -3.65 -1.26 -12.24
C VAL A 5 -3.79 -0.22 -11.11
N ILE A 6 -3.60 -0.64 -9.85
CA ILE A 6 -3.61 0.28 -8.70
C ILE A 6 -2.44 1.25 -8.81
N THR A 7 -1.24 0.72 -9.05
CA THR A 7 -0.01 1.52 -9.17
C THR A 7 -0.15 2.57 -10.26
N GLU A 8 -0.60 2.18 -11.45
CA GLU A 8 -0.81 3.08 -12.60
C GLU A 8 -1.81 4.19 -12.29
N ALA A 9 -2.95 3.86 -11.67
CA ALA A 9 -3.94 4.86 -11.25
C ALA A 9 -3.33 5.90 -10.30
N PHE A 10 -2.49 5.47 -9.36
CA PHE A 10 -1.78 6.36 -8.44
C PHE A 10 -0.78 7.25 -9.17
N LEU A 11 0.01 6.71 -10.11
CA LEU A 11 0.98 7.49 -10.87
C LEU A 11 0.29 8.61 -11.66
N ILE A 12 -0.82 8.30 -12.31
CA ILE A 12 -1.59 9.26 -13.12
C ILE A 12 -2.25 10.32 -12.23
N GLU A 13 -3.07 9.91 -11.26
CA GLU A 13 -3.89 10.84 -10.46
C GLU A 13 -3.07 11.72 -9.51
N LEU A 14 -1.90 11.24 -9.09
CA LEU A 14 -1.01 11.98 -8.19
C LEU A 14 0.15 12.67 -8.91
N GLY A 15 0.31 12.45 -10.22
CA GLY A 15 1.41 13.00 -11.02
C GLY A 15 2.79 12.51 -10.55
N LEU A 16 2.87 11.24 -10.14
CA LEU A 16 4.11 10.61 -9.67
C LEU A 16 4.84 9.93 -10.83
N SER A 17 6.16 9.88 -10.76
CA SER A 17 7.00 9.39 -11.86
C SER A 17 7.35 7.90 -11.76
N THR A 18 7.40 7.33 -10.55
CA THR A 18 7.77 5.92 -10.35
C THR A 18 6.94 5.29 -9.24
N PRO A 19 6.76 3.96 -9.25
CA PRO A 19 6.04 3.27 -8.17
C PRO A 19 6.66 3.53 -6.80
N GLY A 20 7.99 3.58 -6.70
CA GLY A 20 8.67 3.93 -5.44
C GLY A 20 8.18 5.25 -4.83
N CYS A 21 7.82 6.27 -5.63
CA CYS A 21 7.26 7.51 -5.09
C CYS A 21 5.96 7.30 -4.30
N ILE A 22 5.19 6.26 -4.61
CA ILE A 22 4.02 5.85 -3.84
C ILE A 22 4.48 5.28 -2.50
N ASN A 23 5.47 4.40 -2.48
CA ASN A 23 6.02 3.82 -1.25
C ASN A 23 6.58 4.88 -0.26
N TRP A 24 7.00 6.05 -0.72
CA TRP A 24 7.54 7.14 0.11
C TRP A 24 6.53 8.16 0.67
N GLY A 25 5.23 7.85 0.64
CA GLY A 25 4.23 8.75 1.26
C GLY A 25 2.76 8.44 0.96
N TYR A 26 2.52 7.47 0.08
CA TYR A 26 1.19 7.01 -0.33
C TYR A 26 1.00 5.49 -0.19
N CYS A 27 1.98 4.76 0.37
CA CYS A 27 1.96 3.30 0.59
C CYS A 27 0.65 2.86 1.25
N TYR A 28 0.21 3.57 2.28
CA TYR A 28 -1.04 3.29 2.97
C TYR A 28 -2.26 3.36 2.06
N TYR A 29 -2.42 4.44 1.29
CA TYR A 29 -3.56 4.58 0.40
C TYR A 29 -3.55 3.49 -0.68
N TRP A 30 -2.36 3.18 -1.21
CA TRP A 30 -2.20 2.14 -2.22
C TRP A 30 -2.61 0.77 -1.64
N ALA A 31 -2.09 0.42 -0.47
CA ALA A 31 -2.37 -0.84 0.20
C ALA A 31 -3.85 -0.94 0.61
N TYR A 32 -4.44 0.13 1.12
CA TYR A 32 -5.86 0.19 1.43
C TYR A 32 -6.75 -0.01 0.19
N VAL A 33 -6.41 0.62 -0.94
CA VAL A 33 -7.12 0.41 -2.21
C VAL A 33 -7.00 -1.04 -2.65
N ALA A 34 -5.81 -1.64 -2.57
CA ALA A 34 -5.59 -3.06 -2.89
C ALA A 34 -6.46 -3.98 -2.03
N HIS A 35 -6.42 -3.79 -0.70
CA HIS A 35 -7.26 -4.53 0.26
C HIS A 35 -8.76 -4.40 -0.06
N LYS A 36 -9.24 -3.19 -0.39
CA LYS A 36 -10.68 -2.98 -0.69
C LYS A 36 -11.13 -3.60 -2.00
N LEU A 37 -10.27 -3.68 -3.01
CA LEU A 37 -10.62 -4.21 -4.32
C LEU A 37 -10.45 -5.72 -4.41
N PHE A 38 -9.42 -6.26 -3.77
CA PHE A 38 -9.01 -7.65 -3.95
C PHE A 38 -9.13 -8.50 -2.68
N GLY A 39 -9.45 -7.88 -1.54
CA GLY A 39 -9.43 -8.54 -0.23
C GLY A 39 -8.01 -8.74 0.30
N GLY A 40 -7.89 -9.63 1.28
CA GLY A 40 -6.63 -9.92 1.97
C GLY A 40 -6.30 -8.98 3.12
N GLY A 41 -5.19 -9.26 3.81
CA GLY A 41 -4.78 -8.52 5.00
C GLY A 41 -3.99 -7.27 4.64
N LEU A 42 -4.23 -6.18 5.36
CA LEU A 42 -3.47 -4.94 5.27
C LEU A 42 -2.47 -4.88 6.42
N PHE A 43 -1.21 -4.68 6.09
CA PHE A 43 -0.10 -4.75 7.04
C PHE A 43 0.75 -3.48 6.99
N THR A 44 1.41 -3.16 8.10
CA THR A 44 2.50 -2.18 8.16
C THR A 44 3.68 -2.78 8.89
N ASP A 45 4.88 -2.28 8.61
CA ASP A 45 6.01 -2.47 9.51
C ASP A 45 6.01 -1.39 10.62
N ASP A 46 6.28 -1.81 11.85
CA ASP A 46 6.18 -0.94 13.04
C ASP A 46 7.28 0.12 13.09
N GLU A 47 8.44 -0.17 12.50
CA GLU A 47 9.60 0.73 12.55
C GLU A 47 9.55 1.85 11.51
N HIS A 48 8.89 1.64 10.37
CA HIS A 48 9.01 2.54 9.23
C HIS A 48 7.69 3.02 8.65
N GLY A 49 6.57 2.45 9.09
CA GLY A 49 5.24 2.84 8.62
C GLY A 49 5.01 2.54 7.13
N HIS A 50 5.69 1.54 6.58
CA HIS A 50 5.45 1.08 5.22
C HIS A 50 4.27 0.12 5.19
N ALA A 51 3.19 0.54 4.52
CA ALA A 51 2.00 -0.28 4.37
C ALA A 51 2.02 -1.11 3.09
N PHE A 52 1.59 -2.38 3.19
CA PHE A 52 1.53 -3.35 2.12
C PHE A 52 0.35 -4.33 2.34
N VAL A 53 0.03 -5.16 1.36
CA VAL A 53 -1.06 -6.15 1.48
C VAL A 53 -0.58 -7.57 1.32
N LYS A 54 -1.23 -8.51 1.99
CA LYS A 54 -1.07 -9.95 1.78
C LYS A 54 -2.35 -10.55 1.20
N ILE A 55 -2.25 -11.09 0.00
CA ILE A 55 -3.37 -11.68 -0.74
C ILE A 55 -2.92 -13.03 -1.28
N ASP A 56 -3.71 -14.08 -1.06
CA ASP A 56 -3.42 -15.45 -1.53
C ASP A 56 -2.00 -15.96 -1.21
N GLY A 57 -1.46 -15.56 -0.05
CA GLY A 57 -0.13 -15.97 0.43
C GLY A 57 1.04 -15.15 -0.11
N LEU A 58 0.80 -14.18 -0.99
CA LEU A 58 1.82 -13.27 -1.53
C LEU A 58 1.68 -11.87 -0.93
N TYR A 59 2.80 -11.16 -0.82
CA TYR A 59 2.89 -9.79 -0.32
C TYR A 59 3.09 -8.82 -1.48
N TYR A 60 2.37 -7.70 -1.45
CA TYR A 60 2.35 -6.73 -2.54
C TYR A 60 2.51 -5.31 -2.01
N ASP A 61 3.28 -4.51 -2.73
CA ASP A 61 3.31 -3.07 -2.64
C ASP A 61 3.36 -2.46 -4.04
N SER A 62 3.46 -1.13 -4.13
CA SER A 62 3.43 -0.45 -5.43
C SER A 62 4.59 -0.83 -6.35
N GLU A 63 5.76 -1.21 -5.80
CA GLU A 63 6.96 -1.61 -6.55
C GLU A 63 6.96 -3.11 -6.90
N THR A 64 6.07 -3.89 -6.30
CA THR A 64 6.03 -5.35 -6.41
C THR A 64 4.67 -5.83 -6.90
N PRO A 65 4.23 -5.46 -8.12
CA PRO A 65 2.87 -5.75 -8.60
C PRO A 65 2.58 -7.24 -8.81
N ASP A 66 3.62 -8.06 -9.05
CA ASP A 66 3.50 -9.52 -9.18
C ASP A 66 3.50 -10.25 -7.83
N GLY A 67 3.80 -9.52 -6.74
CA GLY A 67 3.88 -10.05 -5.39
C GLY A 67 5.15 -10.85 -5.10
N VAL A 68 5.43 -11.04 -3.81
CA VAL A 68 6.55 -11.84 -3.30
C VAL A 68 6.10 -12.77 -2.18
N GLU A 69 6.78 -13.90 -2.00
CA GLU A 69 6.44 -14.91 -0.99
C GLU A 69 6.73 -14.49 0.46
N SER A 70 7.56 -13.46 0.65
CA SER A 70 7.91 -12.92 1.96
C SER A 70 7.92 -11.40 1.91
N TRP A 71 7.30 -10.76 2.91
CA TRP A 71 7.26 -9.31 3.03
C TRP A 71 8.66 -8.70 3.12
N GLN A 72 9.62 -9.44 3.68
CA GLN A 72 11.04 -9.07 3.76
C GLN A 72 11.69 -8.87 2.37
N LYS A 73 11.08 -9.39 1.30
CA LYS A 73 11.56 -9.23 -0.09
C LYS A 73 11.02 -7.96 -0.77
N LEU A 74 10.17 -7.18 -0.09
CA LEU A 74 9.65 -5.92 -0.64
C LEU A 74 10.79 -4.89 -0.78
N PRO A 75 10.98 -4.23 -1.94
CA PRO A 75 12.11 -3.34 -2.20
C PRO A 75 12.29 -2.22 -1.17
N MET A 76 11.18 -1.65 -0.68
CA MET A 76 11.19 -0.59 0.32
C MET A 76 11.78 -1.03 1.66
N LEU A 77 11.64 -2.33 2.00
CA LEU A 77 12.14 -2.91 3.25
C LEU A 77 13.59 -3.41 3.10
N LEU A 78 13.93 -3.98 1.93
CA LEU A 78 15.30 -4.39 1.60
C LEU A 78 16.30 -3.22 1.69
N ASN A 79 15.90 -2.04 1.20
CA ASN A 79 16.75 -0.86 1.18
C ASN A 79 17.02 -0.27 2.58
N ARG A 80 16.23 -0.64 3.59
CA ARG A 80 16.37 -0.12 4.95
C ARG A 80 17.31 -0.95 5.82
N LYS A 81 17.82 -2.10 5.34
CA LYS A 81 18.71 -3.02 6.09
C LYS A 81 18.17 -3.43 7.47
N VAL A 82 16.85 -3.45 7.65
CA VAL A 82 16.28 -3.88 8.91
C VAL A 82 15.68 -5.27 8.74
N PHE A 83 16.39 -6.23 9.29
CA PHE A 83 15.82 -7.52 9.62
C PHE A 83 16.05 -7.67 11.11
N ASP A 84 15.08 -7.21 11.89
CA ASP A 84 14.80 -7.91 13.13
C ASP A 84 13.78 -8.99 12.75
N ASP A 85 14.15 -10.26 12.96
CA ASP A 85 13.26 -11.40 12.64
C ASP A 85 12.00 -11.40 13.54
N ASP A 86 11.97 -10.53 14.55
CA ASP A 86 10.90 -10.33 15.52
C ASP A 86 9.91 -9.21 15.14
N ALA A 87 10.03 -8.59 13.96
CA ALA A 87 9.09 -7.54 13.54
C ALA A 87 7.65 -8.07 13.47
N GLU A 88 6.78 -7.56 14.35
CA GLU A 88 5.37 -7.92 14.39
C GLU A 88 4.61 -7.23 13.24
N LEU A 89 3.76 -8.00 12.57
CA LEU A 89 2.86 -7.48 11.55
C LEU A 89 1.58 -6.99 12.24
N GLN A 90 1.32 -5.69 12.17
CA GLN A 90 0.05 -5.14 12.62
C GLN A 90 -1.01 -5.29 11.52
N ASP A 91 -2.13 -5.93 11.86
CA ASP A 91 -3.33 -5.95 11.03
C ASP A 91 -4.10 -4.63 11.21
N LEU A 92 -4.48 -4.02 10.10
CA LEU A 92 -4.93 -2.63 10.04
C LEU A 92 -6.43 -2.49 9.70
N ASP A 93 -7.25 -3.49 10.01
CA ASP A 93 -8.69 -3.48 9.73
C ASP A 93 -9.43 -2.20 10.22
N ASP A 94 -8.96 -1.55 11.30
CA ASP A 94 -9.50 -0.28 11.84
C ASP A 94 -8.61 0.97 11.59
N PHE A 95 -7.48 0.85 10.86
CA PHE A 95 -6.50 1.95 10.75
C PHE A 95 -6.94 3.09 9.82
N ALA A 96 -7.98 2.89 9.00
CA ALA A 96 -8.56 3.98 8.21
C ALA A 96 -9.11 5.10 9.13
N ASP A 97 -9.55 4.74 10.34
CA ASP A 97 -9.99 5.68 11.36
C ASP A 97 -8.79 6.23 12.15
N TYR A 98 -7.81 5.40 12.53
CA TYR A 98 -6.54 5.87 13.13
C TYR A 98 -5.82 6.91 12.26
N TRP A 99 -5.64 6.65 10.95
CA TRP A 99 -4.97 7.58 10.05
C TRP A 99 -5.83 8.77 9.64
N ARG A 100 -7.17 8.66 9.73
CA ARG A 100 -8.07 9.82 9.60
C ARG A 100 -7.89 10.81 10.74
N GLU A 101 -7.63 10.31 11.95
CA GLU A 101 -7.46 11.13 13.15
C GLU A 101 -6.04 11.69 13.26
N GLU A 102 -5.02 10.88 12.98
CA GLU A 102 -3.61 11.23 13.22
C GLU A 102 -2.83 11.66 11.94
N GLY A 103 -3.18 11.14 10.75
CA GLY A 103 -2.28 11.15 9.58
C GLY A 103 -2.74 11.90 8.33
N ALA A 104 -3.99 12.38 8.28
CA ALA A 104 -4.55 12.96 7.05
C ALA A 104 -5.37 14.23 7.32
N ASN A 105 -4.67 15.38 7.33
CA ASN A 105 -5.29 16.67 7.02
C ASN A 105 -6.28 16.50 5.85
N GLY A 106 -7.50 17.02 5.98
CA GLY A 106 -8.68 16.73 5.14
C GLY A 106 -8.56 16.88 3.61
N TRP A 107 -7.38 17.23 3.09
CA TRP A 107 -6.99 17.30 1.68
C TRP A 107 -7.07 15.96 0.92
N ARG A 108 -7.12 14.81 1.61
CA ARG A 108 -6.91 13.48 0.99
C ARG A 108 -8.17 12.64 0.71
N LYS A 109 -9.36 13.00 1.22
CA LYS A 109 -10.60 12.20 1.01
C LYS A 109 -11.08 12.19 -0.45
N GLY A 110 -11.08 13.33 -1.13
CA GLY A 110 -11.58 13.44 -2.51
C GLY A 110 -10.71 12.70 -3.55
N LYS A 111 -9.39 12.68 -3.34
CA LYS A 111 -8.46 11.93 -4.20
C LYS A 111 -8.59 10.42 -4.01
N LEU A 112 -8.81 9.94 -2.79
CA LEU A 112 -8.98 8.50 -2.54
C LEU A 112 -10.21 7.92 -3.25
N SER A 113 -11.34 8.64 -3.24
CA SER A 113 -12.52 8.23 -4.00
C SER A 113 -12.24 8.15 -5.50
N ARG A 114 -11.53 9.13 -6.06
CA ARG A 114 -11.13 9.11 -7.49
C ARG A 114 -10.19 7.96 -7.81
N LEU A 115 -9.22 7.68 -6.94
CA LEU A 115 -8.31 6.56 -7.09
C LEU A 115 -9.06 5.22 -7.09
N LEU A 116 -10.03 5.05 -6.20
CA LEU A 116 -10.87 3.85 -6.17
C LEU A 116 -11.68 3.70 -7.46
N GLU A 117 -12.33 4.76 -7.95
CA GLU A 117 -13.11 4.69 -9.19
C GLU A 117 -12.23 4.46 -10.43
N ALA A 118 -11.13 5.21 -10.57
CA ALA A 118 -10.17 5.04 -11.66
C ALA A 118 -9.58 3.62 -11.70
N THR A 119 -9.32 3.02 -10.53
CA THR A 119 -8.84 1.63 -10.49
C THR A 119 -9.92 0.66 -10.95
N LYS A 120 -11.17 0.81 -10.49
CA LYS A 120 -12.30 -0.06 -10.89
C LYS A 120 -12.59 -0.02 -12.39
N GLU A 121 -12.44 1.12 -13.05
CA GLU A 121 -12.66 1.26 -14.50
C GLU A 121 -11.65 0.44 -15.33
N ASN A 122 -10.53 0.04 -14.72
CA ASN A 122 -9.42 -0.67 -15.37
C ASN A 122 -9.24 -2.12 -14.86
N LEU A 123 -10.15 -2.63 -14.02
CA LEU A 123 -10.24 -4.02 -13.58
C LEU A 123 -11.12 -4.85 -14.50
#